data_AF-A0A1I5K8E1-F1
#
_entry.id   AF-A0A1I5K8E1-F1
#
_cell.length_a   1.000
_cell.length_b   1.000
_cell.length_c   1.000
_cell.angle_alpha   90.00
_cell.angle_beta   90.00
_cell.angle_gamma   90.00
#
_symmetry.space_group_name_H-M   'P 1'
#
loop_
_entity.id
_entity.type
_entity.pdbx_description
1 polymer ?
#
loop_
_entity_poly.entity_id
_entity_poly.type
_entity_poly.pdbx_seq_one_letter_code
_entity_poly.pdbx_strand_id
1 'polypeptide(L)'
;MVESMRGPGWIRGLREAETRQLRRDIDRLELDLIKAANSKAKWDLHEIAHTLRWQKARLQRLEECLAAMPEGKTALTDPDREGGGRIRHVRPRQG
;
A
#
# COMPACT_ATOMS: atom_id res chain seq x y z
N MET A 1 -20.79 10.27 13.02
CA MET A 1 -20.34 11.31 12.08
C MET A 1 -18.88 11.01 11.75
N VAL A 2 -18.58 10.45 10.58
CA VAL A 2 -17.19 10.23 10.14
C VAL A 2 -16.87 11.34 9.15
N GLU A 3 -16.34 12.45 9.68
CA GLU A 3 -16.03 13.65 8.92
C GLU A 3 -14.86 13.43 7.97
N SER A 4 -15.05 13.96 6.77
CA SER A 4 -14.07 14.06 5.69
C SER A 4 -12.85 14.88 6.12
N MET A 5 -11.85 14.24 6.72
CA MET A 5 -10.49 14.79 6.79
C MET A 5 -9.61 14.13 5.74
N ARG A 6 -9.84 14.45 4.46
CA ARG A 6 -9.02 13.98 3.33
C ARG A 6 -7.73 14.82 3.21
N GLY A 7 -6.89 14.81 4.22
CA GLY A 7 -5.53 15.37 4.17
C GLY A 7 -4.56 14.49 3.36
N PRO A 8 -3.35 14.94 2.96
CA PRO A 8 -2.46 14.24 2.01
C PRO A 8 -2.13 12.77 2.32
N GLY A 9 -2.28 12.33 3.58
CA GLY A 9 -2.04 10.95 4.02
C GLY A 9 -3.27 10.04 4.09
N TRP A 10 -4.46 10.49 3.70
CA TRP A 10 -5.72 9.75 3.90
C TRP A 10 -5.75 8.39 3.17
N ILE A 11 -5.14 8.32 1.99
CA ILE A 11 -5.02 7.08 1.20
C ILE A 11 -4.12 6.06 1.90
N ARG A 12 -3.06 6.53 2.57
CA ARG A 12 -2.14 5.68 3.33
C ARG A 12 -2.82 5.13 4.57
N GLY A 13 -3.47 5.99 5.35
CA GLY A 13 -4.21 5.57 6.55
C GLY A 13 -5.34 4.57 6.25
N LEU A 14 -6.03 4.73 5.12
CA LEU A 14 -7.03 3.78 4.66
C LEU A 14 -6.42 2.41 4.32
N ARG A 15 -5.34 2.39 3.54
CA ARG A 15 -4.65 1.14 3.17
C ARG A 15 -4.06 0.44 4.40
N GLU A 16 -3.46 1.18 5.33
CA GLU A 16 -2.97 0.60 6.59
C GLU A 16 -4.08 0.01 7.45
N ALA A 17 -5.25 0.67 7.50
CA ALA A 17 -6.42 0.13 8.20
C ALA A 17 -6.92 -1.16 7.54
N GLU A 18 -6.94 -1.22 6.21
CA GLU A 18 -7.30 -2.40 5.43
C GLU A 18 -6.29 -3.55 5.66
N THR A 19 -4.98 -3.28 5.69
CA THR A 19 -3.96 -4.28 6.05
C THR A 19 -4.20 -4.87 7.44
N ARG A 20 -4.49 -4.03 8.44
CA ARG A 20 -4.78 -4.50 9.80
C ARG A 20 -6.04 -5.37 9.86
N GLN A 21 -7.07 -5.01 9.10
CA GLN A 21 -8.30 -5.80 9.03
C GLN A 21 -8.05 -7.14 8.34
N LEU A 22 -7.35 -7.16 7.20
CA LEU A 22 -7.01 -8.38 6.47
C LEU A 22 -6.20 -9.36 7.30
N ARG A 23 -5.26 -8.87 8.13
CA ARG A 23 -4.51 -9.72 9.06
C ARG A 23 -5.42 -10.42 10.07
N ARG A 24 -6.35 -9.69 10.70
CA ARG A 24 -7.33 -10.28 11.62
C ARG A 24 -8.24 -11.30 10.94
N ASP A 25 -8.65 -11.02 9.71
CA ASP A 25 -9.48 -11.94 8.93
C ASP A 25 -8.72 -13.21 8.56
N ILE A 26 -7.43 -13.11 8.24
CA ILE A 26 -6.53 -14.26 8.02
C ILE A 26 -6.38 -15.08 9.30
N ASP A 27 -6.09 -14.46 10.45
CA ASP A 27 -5.94 -15.16 11.74
C ASP A 27 -7.21 -15.94 12.08
N ARG A 28 -8.39 -15.33 11.85
CA ARG A 28 -9.68 -15.98 12.05
C ARG A 28 -9.90 -17.16 11.10
N LEU A 29 -9.59 -16.99 9.81
CA LEU A 29 -9.72 -18.06 8.82
C LEU A 29 -8.77 -19.24 9.10
N GLU A 30 -7.58 -18.98 9.63
CA GLU A 30 -6.65 -20.02 10.05
C GLU A 30 -7.20 -20.82 11.25
N LEU A 31 -7.79 -20.14 12.23
CA LEU A 31 -8.47 -20.81 13.35
C LEU A 31 -9.67 -21.64 12.88
N ASP A 32 -10.47 -21.10 11.97
CA ASP A 32 -11.64 -21.81 11.44
C ASP A 32 -11.21 -23.00 10.55
N LEU A 33 -10.07 -22.91 9.87
CA LEU A 33 -9.46 -24.03 9.15
C LEU A 33 -9.06 -25.16 10.11
N ILE A 34 -8.44 -24.81 11.24
CA ILE A 34 -8.07 -25.78 12.29
C ILE A 34 -9.34 -26.43 12.88
N LYS A 35 -10.40 -25.66 13.14
CA LYS A 35 -11.67 -26.20 13.63
C LYS A 35 -12.34 -27.13 12.60
N ALA A 36 -12.38 -26.73 11.34
CA ALA A 36 -12.95 -27.52 10.25
C ALA A 36 -12.16 -28.81 9.98
N ALA A 37 -10.83 -28.76 10.13
CA ALA A 37 -9.96 -29.94 10.10
C ALA A 37 -10.33 -30.95 11.20
N ASN A 38 -10.61 -30.44 12.41
CA ASN A 38 -11.00 -31.27 13.54
C ASN A 38 -12.44 -31.83 13.41
N SER A 39 -13.35 -31.15 12.72
CA SER A 39 -14.75 -31.56 12.59
C SER A 39 -15.03 -32.56 11.44
N LYS A 40 -14.01 -32.98 10.67
CA LYS A 40 -14.15 -33.80 9.44
C LYS A 40 -15.09 -33.21 8.37
N ALA A 41 -15.44 -31.92 8.46
CA ALA A 41 -16.27 -31.23 7.49
C ALA A 41 -15.45 -30.88 6.23
N LYS A 42 -15.38 -31.84 5.28
CA LYS A 42 -14.53 -31.75 4.08
C LYS A 42 -14.89 -30.59 3.14
N TRP A 43 -16.16 -30.21 3.07
CA TRP A 43 -16.62 -29.08 2.26
C TRP A 43 -16.22 -27.73 2.85
N ASP A 44 -16.35 -27.56 4.17
CA ASP A 44 -15.97 -26.33 4.86
C ASP A 44 -14.45 -26.08 4.79
N LEU A 45 -13.65 -27.15 4.87
CA LEU A 45 -12.19 -27.07 4.70
C LEU A 45 -11.77 -26.47 3.36
N HIS A 46 -12.40 -26.88 2.26
CA HIS A 46 -12.02 -26.41 0.92
C HIS A 46 -12.35 -24.93 0.74
N GLU A 47 -13.53 -24.50 1.17
CA GLU A 47 -13.97 -23.09 1.10
C GLU A 47 -13.15 -22.17 2.01
N ILE A 48 -12.87 -22.61 3.24
CA ILE A 48 -12.01 -21.86 4.17
C ILE A 48 -10.59 -21.75 3.60
N ALA A 49 -10.03 -22.84 3.06
CA ALA A 49 -8.70 -22.81 2.45
C ALA A 49 -8.65 -21.94 1.18
N HIS A 50 -9.70 -21.96 0.35
CA HIS A 50 -9.81 -21.09 -0.82
C HIS A 50 -9.84 -19.62 -0.41
N THR A 51 -10.68 -19.28 0.56
CA THR A 51 -10.82 -17.91 1.08
C THR A 51 -9.52 -17.44 1.73
N LEU A 52 -8.84 -18.30 2.48
CA LEU A 52 -7.54 -18.00 3.09
C LEU A 52 -6.47 -17.66 2.04
N ARG A 53 -6.37 -18.45 0.96
CA ARG A 53 -5.42 -18.17 -0.13
C ARG A 53 -5.72 -16.83 -0.80
N TRP A 54 -6.99 -16.54 -1.04
CA TRP A 54 -7.40 -15.27 -1.65
C TRP A 54 -7.07 -14.06 -0.76
N GLN A 55 -7.36 -14.15 0.54
CA GLN A 55 -7.06 -13.08 1.49
C GLN A 55 -5.56 -12.85 1.66
N LYS A 56 -4.74 -13.91 1.67
CA LYS A 56 -3.27 -13.79 1.68
C LYS A 56 -2.74 -13.07 0.44
N ALA A 57 -3.24 -13.43 -0.75
CA ALA A 57 -2.86 -12.75 -1.99
C ALA A 57 -3.28 -11.27 -2.01
N ARG A 58 -4.47 -10.96 -1.46
CA ARG A 58 -4.95 -9.58 -1.32
C ARG A 58 -4.09 -8.78 -0.36
N LEU A 59 -3.72 -9.36 0.79
CA LEU A 59 -2.82 -8.73 1.75
C LEU A 59 -1.47 -8.40 1.11
N GLN A 60 -0.88 -9.36 0.39
CA GLN A 60 0.40 -9.16 -0.28
C GLN A 60 0.35 -7.99 -1.27
N ARG A 61 -0.69 -7.91 -2.10
CA ARG A 61 -0.87 -6.76 -3.03
C ARG A 61 -1.02 -5.43 -2.30
N LEU A 62 -1.64 -5.45 -1.13
CA LEU A 62 -1.85 -4.24 -0.33
C LEU A 62 -0.54 -3.77 0.31
N GLU A 63 0.28 -4.71 0.79
CA GLU A 63 1.62 -4.47 1.30
C GLU A 63 2.57 -3.99 0.19
N GLU A 64 2.51 -4.58 -1.00
CA GLU A 64 3.22 -4.11 -2.19
C GLU A 64 2.78 -2.68 -2.58
N CYS A 65 1.48 -2.38 -2.54
CA CYS A 65 0.98 -1.02 -2.76
C CYS A 65 1.45 -0.03 -1.69
N LEU A 66 1.53 -0.44 -0.43
CA LEU A 66 2.04 0.39 0.66
C LEU A 66 3.54 0.66 0.51
N ALA A 67 4.31 -0.34 0.06
CA ALA A 67 5.74 -0.22 -0.22
C ALA A 67 6.02 0.62 -1.47
N ALA A 68 5.17 0.53 -2.50
CA ALA A 68 5.25 1.32 -3.72
C ALA A 68 4.74 2.77 -3.53
N MET A 69 4.00 3.06 -2.45
CA MET A 69 3.60 4.43 -2.16
C MET A 69 4.82 5.22 -1.67
N PRO A 70 5.06 6.41 -2.24
CA PRO A 70 6.12 7.28 -1.74
C PRO A 70 5.80 7.62 -0.29
N GLU A 71 6.71 7.25 0.61
CA GLU A 71 6.64 7.70 1.98
C GLU A 71 6.61 9.22 1.93
N GLY A 72 5.55 9.83 2.44
CA GLY A 72 5.46 11.28 2.51
C GLY A 72 6.60 11.86 3.34
N LYS A 73 7.74 12.09 2.68
CA LYS A 73 8.80 13.01 3.07
C LYS A 73 9.13 13.87 1.85
N THR A 74 8.56 15.06 1.94
CA THR A 74 9.18 16.34 1.59
C THR A 74 9.54 16.60 0.13
N ALA A 75 8.64 17.33 -0.53
CA ALA A 75 8.96 18.25 -1.62
C ALA A 75 9.91 19.40 -1.20
N LEU A 76 10.85 19.18 -0.27
CA LEU A 76 11.76 20.21 0.18
C LEU A 76 13.02 19.60 0.82
N THR A 77 13.87 19.02 -0.01
CA THR A 77 15.34 19.16 0.08
C THR A 77 15.90 18.55 -1.19
N ASP A 78 15.84 19.34 -2.26
CA ASP A 78 16.84 19.27 -3.32
C ASP A 78 17.69 20.55 -3.17
N PRO A 79 18.67 20.59 -2.25
CA PRO A 79 19.56 21.75 -2.14
C PRO A 79 20.64 21.80 -3.23
N ASP A 80 20.69 20.85 -4.18
CA ASP A 80 21.79 20.74 -5.15
C ASP A 80 21.37 20.92 -6.61
N ARG A 81 20.29 21.66 -6.88
CA ARG A 81 20.10 22.26 -8.21
C ARG A 81 20.48 23.74 -8.22
N GLU A 82 21.66 24.04 -7.67
CA GLU A 82 22.37 25.28 -7.99
C GLU A 82 22.72 25.32 -9.49
N GLY A 83 22.22 26.35 -10.17
CA GLY A 83 23.12 27.28 -10.83
C GLY A 83 23.91 26.81 -12.06
N GLY A 84 23.45 25.82 -12.82
CA GLY A 84 24.10 25.41 -14.08
C GLY A 84 23.57 26.10 -15.35
N GLY A 85 22.90 27.25 -15.23
CA GLY A 85 22.37 28.02 -16.37
C GLY A 85 23.51 28.67 -17.16
N ARG A 86 24.11 27.91 -18.07
CA ARG A 86 25.10 28.42 -19.04
C ARG A 86 24.42 29.46 -19.93
N ILE A 87 24.44 30.73 -19.52
CA ILE A 87 24.03 31.87 -20.36
C ILE A 87 24.92 31.79 -21.61
N ARG A 88 24.35 31.32 -22.73
CA ARG A 88 25.00 31.47 -24.03
C ARG A 88 25.03 32.96 -24.33
N HIS A 89 26.19 33.57 -24.16
CA HIS A 89 26.43 34.92 -24.61
C HIS A 89 26.39 34.91 -26.13
N VAL A 90 25.23 35.23 -26.70
CA VAL A 90 25.07 35.41 -28.15
C VAL A 90 25.72 36.75 -28.47
N ARG A 91 26.89 36.74 -29.12
CA ARG A 91 27.51 37.97 -29.61
C ARG A 91 26.50 38.67 -30.56
N PRO A 92 26.26 39.98 -30.42
CA PRO A 92 25.55 40.72 -31.45
C PRO A 92 26.40 40.72 -32.73
N ARG A 93 25.74 40.38 -33.85
CA ARG A 93 26.27 40.45 -35.20
C ARG A 93 26.55 41.92 -35.50
N GLN A 94 27.82 42.32 -35.53
CA GLN A 94 28.18 43.62 -36.08
C GLN A 94 27.93 43.61 -37.59
N GLY A 95 27.22 44.62 -38.05
CA GLY A 95 27.10 44.97 -39.47
C GLY A 95 28.39 45.58 -40.00
#